data_AF-A0A2E8U5X8-F1
#
_entry.id   AF-A0A2E8U5X8-F1
#
_cell.length_a   1.000
_cell.length_b   1.000
_cell.length_c   1.000
_cell.angle_alpha   90.00
_cell.angle_beta   90.00
_cell.angle_gamma   90.00
#
_symmetry.space_group_name_H-M   'P 1'
#
loop_
_entity.id
_entity.type
_entity.pdbx_description
1 polymer ?
#
loop_
_entity_poly.entity_id
_entity_poly.type
_entity_poly.pdbx_seq_one_letter_code
_entity_poly.pdbx_strand_id
1 'polypeptide(L)'
;MGLPHNPTNVPGWVRRPSFAVKAAVTPRGTQSTGGGKIHEVGLIGGTFDRFHAGHRNLLVTALSRCQMVEVWVTADSIAKAKDPRIGTWEDRVEEIRQALNSQLDRLEFHELKDLYGPAPIHKEASAIICTAETMPECITINEMRQDSGLSELEVISVDHTMSWDGRTISSSRIRLGEIDREGDRWIPELFESNEMVLTPQVESELKDPFGQLIPGPEDEPSHAMSEVLILTEGALGPLIAVGDVTVKALQDLGRPADIGLIDGRTKRQVWEGAEGIDSTLYDSVLECSSPAGRLAPSLLSSCKAAISSWRDEKSSLIIVEGEEDLAPLLLHPLAPIGSVILYGQPGEGVVIRRCGEDAKQRCRRLLSGFEISE
;
A
#
# COMPACT_ATOMS: atom_id res chain seq x y z
N MET A 1 -30.80 -15.99 -20.56
CA MET A 1 -31.42 -15.24 -19.44
C MET A 1 -30.95 -15.89 -18.15
N GLY A 2 -30.32 -15.11 -17.27
CA GLY A 2 -29.77 -15.58 -15.99
C GLY A 2 -28.33 -15.10 -15.80
N LEU A 3 -28.17 -13.89 -15.26
CA LEU A 3 -26.88 -13.35 -14.81
C LEU A 3 -26.41 -14.11 -13.55
N PRO A 4 -25.10 -14.39 -13.37
CA PRO A 4 -24.60 -14.95 -12.13
C PRO A 4 -24.54 -13.90 -11.01
N HIS A 5 -24.89 -14.35 -9.81
CA HIS A 5 -25.03 -13.57 -8.59
C HIS A 5 -23.69 -13.04 -8.04
N ASN A 6 -23.77 -11.85 -7.44
CA ASN A 6 -22.71 -11.14 -6.74
C ASN A 6 -22.39 -11.85 -5.40
N PRO A 7 -21.15 -12.31 -5.12
CA PRO A 7 -20.82 -13.01 -3.87
C PRO A 7 -20.41 -12.02 -2.79
N THR A 8 -21.37 -11.32 -2.19
CA THR A 8 -21.17 -10.57 -0.93
C THR A 8 -22.20 -11.01 0.09
N ASN A 9 -22.07 -12.24 0.58
CA ASN A 9 -22.71 -12.67 1.82
C ASN A 9 -21.98 -13.88 2.40
N VAL A 10 -20.92 -13.62 3.16
CA VAL A 10 -20.33 -14.60 4.07
C VAL A 10 -20.79 -14.21 5.49
N PRO A 11 -21.54 -15.06 6.22
CA PRO A 11 -22.03 -14.73 7.55
C PRO A 11 -20.89 -14.74 8.56
N GLY A 12 -20.64 -13.64 9.28
CA GLY A 12 -19.69 -13.65 10.41
C GLY A 12 -19.11 -12.32 10.90
N TRP A 13 -19.35 -11.17 10.24
CA TRP A 13 -18.72 -9.90 10.65
C TRP A 13 -19.69 -8.72 10.57
N VAL A 14 -20.41 -8.47 11.67
CA VAL A 14 -21.01 -7.16 11.95
C VAL A 14 -20.68 -6.78 13.39
N ARG A 15 -19.70 -5.88 13.54
CA ARG A 15 -19.76 -4.64 14.31
C ARG A 15 -18.43 -3.91 14.13
N ARG A 16 -18.43 -2.88 13.27
CA ARG A 16 -17.35 -1.88 13.23
C ARG A 16 -17.22 -1.27 14.62
N PRO A 17 -16.05 -1.24 15.26
CA PRO A 17 -15.85 -0.37 16.41
C PRO A 17 -16.03 1.06 15.93
N SER A 18 -16.91 1.80 16.59
CA SER A 18 -16.92 3.26 16.49
C SER A 18 -15.52 3.74 16.85
N PHE A 19 -14.79 4.28 15.88
CA PHE A 19 -13.54 4.99 16.16
C PHE A 19 -13.91 6.22 16.97
N ALA A 20 -13.76 6.11 18.29
CA ALA A 20 -13.74 7.25 19.16
C ALA A 20 -12.56 8.12 18.71
N VAL A 21 -12.89 9.25 18.11
CA VAL A 21 -11.96 10.31 17.74
C VAL A 21 -11.20 10.70 19.00
N LYS A 22 -9.95 10.27 19.13
CA LYS A 22 -9.02 10.95 20.03
C LYS A 22 -8.83 12.33 19.44
N ALA A 23 -9.30 13.34 20.17
CA ALA A 23 -9.06 14.73 19.87
C ALA A 23 -7.56 14.91 19.61
N ALA A 24 -7.21 15.20 18.36
CA ALA A 24 -5.85 15.52 17.99
C ALA A 24 -5.45 16.77 18.78
N VAL A 25 -4.41 16.62 19.59
CA VAL A 25 -3.74 17.74 20.25
C VAL A 25 -3.16 18.59 19.11
N THR A 26 -3.75 19.76 18.90
CA THR A 26 -3.25 20.76 17.98
C THR A 26 -1.82 21.15 18.38
N PRO A 27 -0.85 21.17 17.45
CA PRO A 27 0.42 21.83 17.70
C PRO A 27 0.14 23.30 18.01
N ARG A 28 0.51 23.73 19.21
CA ARG A 28 0.51 25.15 19.57
C ARG A 28 1.54 25.86 18.70
N GLY A 29 1.07 26.84 17.94
CA GLY A 29 1.86 28.02 17.61
C GLY A 29 2.28 28.18 16.16
N THR A 30 1.33 28.55 15.30
CA THR A 30 1.50 29.68 14.37
C THR A 30 0.13 30.35 14.21
N GLN A 31 -0.10 31.38 15.00
CA GLN A 31 -1.20 32.32 14.74
C GLN A 31 -0.85 33.07 13.45
N SER A 32 -1.47 32.68 12.34
CA SER A 32 -1.65 33.55 11.19
C SER A 32 -2.95 34.32 11.40
N THR A 33 -2.83 35.47 12.04
CA THR A 33 -3.86 36.51 12.06
C THR A 33 -3.88 37.19 10.70
N GLY A 34 -4.75 36.72 9.80
CA GLY A 34 -5.03 37.40 8.54
C GLY A 34 -6.42 37.02 8.09
N GLY A 35 -7.37 37.95 8.20
CA GLY A 35 -8.66 37.87 7.51
C GLY A 35 -8.42 37.93 6.02
N GLY A 36 -8.05 36.79 5.43
CA GLY A 36 -7.85 36.65 3.99
C GLY A 36 -9.18 36.76 3.25
N LYS A 37 -9.12 37.26 2.02
CA LYS A 37 -10.24 37.22 1.09
C LYS A 37 -10.74 35.78 0.97
N ILE A 38 -12.04 35.57 1.12
CA ILE A 38 -12.68 34.29 0.79
C ILE A 38 -13.02 34.33 -0.69
N HIS A 39 -12.57 33.32 -1.44
CA HIS A 39 -12.88 33.13 -2.86
C HIS A 39 -14.25 32.48 -3.03
N GLU A 40 -14.99 32.84 -4.07
CA GLU A 40 -16.26 32.17 -4.38
C GLU A 40 -16.02 30.71 -4.80
N VAL A 41 -15.22 30.52 -5.85
CA VAL A 41 -14.83 29.20 -6.36
C VAL A 41 -13.30 29.07 -6.38
N GLY A 42 -12.81 27.99 -5.78
CA GLY A 42 -11.41 27.56 -5.84
C GLY A 42 -11.26 26.26 -6.64
N LEU A 43 -10.19 26.17 -7.43
CA LEU A 43 -9.88 24.99 -8.23
C LEU A 43 -8.76 24.16 -7.59
N ILE A 44 -8.95 22.84 -7.53
CA ILE A 44 -7.92 21.88 -7.16
C ILE A 44 -7.82 20.83 -8.25
N GLY A 45 -6.61 20.53 -8.72
CA GLY A 45 -6.33 19.43 -9.64
C GLY A 45 -5.40 18.39 -9.02
N GLY A 46 -5.62 17.11 -9.32
CA GLY A 46 -4.71 16.06 -8.87
C GLY A 46 -5.23 14.64 -9.11
N THR A 47 -4.35 13.66 -8.91
CA THR A 47 -4.74 12.25 -9.04
C THR A 47 -5.54 11.78 -7.83
N PHE A 48 -5.23 12.23 -6.61
CA PHE A 48 -5.92 11.84 -5.37
C PHE A 48 -6.00 10.34 -5.09
N ASP A 49 -5.03 9.57 -5.59
CA ASP A 49 -4.93 8.13 -5.27
C ASP A 49 -4.55 7.93 -3.80
N ARG A 50 -5.10 6.88 -3.15
CA ARG A 50 -4.85 6.55 -1.74
C ARG A 50 -4.97 7.78 -0.84
N PHE A 51 -6.17 8.35 -0.75
CA PHE A 51 -6.42 9.61 -0.07
C PHE A 51 -5.76 9.68 1.32
N HIS A 52 -4.75 10.55 1.46
CA HIS A 52 -3.79 10.57 2.55
C HIS A 52 -3.67 11.96 3.19
N ALA A 53 -2.85 12.09 4.25
CA ALA A 53 -2.74 13.31 5.05
C ALA A 53 -2.37 14.55 4.22
N GLY A 54 -1.47 14.40 3.24
CA GLY A 54 -1.16 15.46 2.27
C GLY A 54 -2.37 15.96 1.48
N HIS A 55 -3.18 15.06 0.90
CA HIS A 55 -4.39 15.44 0.17
C HIS A 55 -5.44 16.08 1.09
N ARG A 56 -5.59 15.57 2.33
CA ARG A 56 -6.45 16.19 3.34
C ARG A 56 -6.03 17.62 3.64
N ASN A 57 -4.74 17.86 3.86
CA ASN A 57 -4.22 19.20 4.13
C ASN A 57 -4.51 20.17 2.97
N LEU A 58 -4.33 19.71 1.73
CA LEU A 58 -4.61 20.49 0.52
C LEU A 58 -6.09 20.90 0.45
N LEU A 59 -7.02 19.94 0.57
CA LEU A 59 -8.46 20.20 0.47
C LEU A 59 -9.01 20.99 1.66
N VAL A 60 -8.58 20.70 2.89
CA VAL A 60 -8.98 21.47 4.09
C VAL A 60 -8.51 22.92 3.97
N THR A 61 -7.30 23.15 3.45
CA THR A 61 -6.81 24.51 3.20
C THR A 61 -7.65 25.22 2.16
N ALA A 62 -8.00 24.56 1.05
CA ALA A 62 -8.90 25.14 0.04
C ALA A 62 -10.27 25.49 0.61
N LEU A 63 -10.89 24.58 1.37
CA LEU A 63 -12.19 24.80 2.03
C LEU A 63 -12.15 25.90 3.10
N SER A 64 -10.97 26.24 3.62
CA SER A 64 -10.78 27.39 4.51
C SER A 64 -10.70 28.74 3.78
N ARG A 65 -10.41 28.72 2.47
CA ARG A 65 -10.17 29.90 1.63
C ARG A 65 -11.23 30.14 0.57
N CYS A 66 -12.06 29.16 0.25
CA CYS A 66 -13.04 29.22 -0.84
C CYS A 66 -14.43 28.83 -0.33
N GLN A 67 -15.51 29.44 -0.82
CA GLN A 67 -16.88 29.04 -0.49
C GLN A 67 -17.21 27.68 -1.08
N MET A 68 -16.93 27.50 -2.38
CA MET A 68 -17.00 26.24 -3.12
C MET A 68 -15.61 25.83 -3.61
N VAL A 69 -15.36 24.53 -3.66
CA VAL A 69 -14.13 23.97 -4.24
C VAL A 69 -14.50 22.93 -5.30
N GLU A 70 -14.01 23.15 -6.51
CA GLU A 70 -14.07 22.15 -7.58
C GLU A 70 -12.80 21.29 -7.55
N VAL A 71 -13.00 20.00 -7.34
CA VAL A 71 -11.95 18.98 -7.27
C VAL A 71 -11.90 18.24 -8.60
N TRP A 72 -10.87 18.54 -9.38
CA TRP A 72 -10.59 17.99 -10.69
C TRP A 72 -9.67 16.77 -10.54
N VAL A 73 -10.28 15.59 -10.52
CA VAL A 73 -9.62 14.30 -10.27
C VAL A 73 -9.18 13.70 -11.60
N THR A 74 -7.90 13.38 -11.76
CA THR A 74 -7.31 12.83 -13.01
C THR A 74 -8.14 11.66 -13.57
N ALA A 75 -8.42 11.67 -14.86
CA ALA A 75 -9.13 10.60 -15.57
C ALA A 75 -8.41 9.25 -15.45
N ASP A 76 -9.16 8.16 -15.49
CA ASP A 76 -8.63 6.79 -15.34
C ASP A 76 -7.57 6.42 -16.38
N SER A 77 -7.76 6.86 -17.63
CA SER A 77 -6.82 6.61 -18.72
C SER A 77 -5.43 7.20 -18.44
N ILE A 78 -5.37 8.39 -17.86
CA ILE A 78 -4.13 9.09 -17.52
C ILE A 78 -3.54 8.50 -16.24
N ALA A 79 -4.38 8.28 -15.22
CA ALA A 79 -3.96 7.75 -13.94
C ALA A 79 -3.35 6.34 -14.07
N LYS A 80 -4.03 5.43 -14.76
CA LYS A 80 -3.58 4.04 -14.96
C LYS A 80 -2.38 3.92 -15.90
N ALA A 81 -2.22 4.86 -16.84
CA ALA A 81 -1.00 4.93 -17.66
C ALA A 81 0.25 5.29 -16.83
N LYS A 82 0.09 6.04 -15.73
CA LYS A 82 1.18 6.37 -14.80
C LYS A 82 1.51 5.21 -13.87
N ASP A 83 0.50 4.56 -13.30
CA ASP A 83 0.66 3.38 -12.45
C ASP A 83 -0.64 2.55 -12.48
N PRO A 84 -0.63 1.29 -12.93
CA PRO A 84 -1.83 0.48 -13.07
C PRO A 84 -2.52 0.16 -11.74
N ARG A 85 -1.84 0.38 -10.59
CA ARG A 85 -2.40 0.17 -9.25
C ARG A 85 -3.24 1.34 -8.74
N ILE A 86 -3.26 2.46 -9.45
CA ILE A 86 -4.10 3.61 -9.08
C ILE A 86 -5.58 3.23 -9.19
N GLY A 87 -6.36 3.60 -8.17
CA GLY A 87 -7.80 3.32 -8.11
C GLY A 87 -8.58 3.99 -9.24
N THR A 88 -9.81 3.52 -9.47
CA THR A 88 -10.71 4.17 -10.44
C THR A 88 -11.05 5.60 -10.00
N TRP A 89 -11.53 6.43 -10.92
CA TRP A 89 -11.99 7.77 -10.63
C TRP A 89 -13.08 7.74 -9.56
N GLU A 90 -14.00 6.80 -9.68
CA GLU A 90 -15.06 6.55 -8.71
C GLU A 90 -14.50 6.20 -7.32
N ASP A 91 -13.56 5.25 -7.24
CA ASP A 91 -12.95 4.87 -5.96
C ASP A 91 -12.23 6.05 -5.30
N ARG A 92 -11.46 6.82 -6.09
CA ARG A 92 -10.68 7.97 -5.58
C ARG A 92 -11.59 9.09 -5.10
N VAL A 93 -12.65 9.40 -5.83
CA VAL A 93 -13.67 10.38 -5.41
C VAL A 93 -14.38 9.89 -4.15
N GLU A 94 -14.74 8.61 -4.08
CA GLU A 94 -15.41 8.05 -2.90
C GLU A 94 -14.52 8.10 -1.65
N GLU A 95 -13.21 7.86 -1.78
CA GLU A 95 -12.27 8.03 -0.67
C GLU A 95 -12.24 9.48 -0.15
N ILE A 96 -12.24 10.48 -1.05
CA ILE A 96 -12.32 11.90 -0.65
C ILE A 96 -13.65 12.17 0.06
N ARG A 97 -14.76 11.67 -0.50
CA ARG A 97 -16.10 11.90 0.05
C ARG A 97 -16.25 11.34 1.45
N GLN A 98 -15.77 10.12 1.68
CA GLN A 98 -15.81 9.48 3.00
C GLN A 98 -14.99 10.27 4.02
N ALA A 99 -13.83 10.80 3.61
CA ALA A 99 -12.94 11.52 4.51
C ALA A 99 -13.39 12.96 4.83
N LEU A 100 -14.09 13.64 3.91
CA LEU A 100 -14.58 15.02 4.06
C LEU A 100 -16.12 15.09 4.12
N ASN A 101 -16.74 14.07 4.69
CA ASN A 101 -18.20 13.88 4.71
C ASN A 101 -19.00 15.09 5.23
N SER A 102 -18.45 15.85 6.17
CA SER A 102 -19.09 17.02 6.80
C SER A 102 -19.02 18.30 5.95
N GLN A 103 -18.25 18.28 4.86
CA GLN A 103 -18.01 19.43 3.98
C GLN A 103 -18.41 19.15 2.53
N LEU A 104 -19.11 18.03 2.26
CA LEU A 104 -19.47 17.57 0.92
C LEU A 104 -20.27 18.58 0.11
N ASP A 105 -21.17 19.33 0.76
CA ASP A 105 -22.01 20.34 0.08
C ASP A 105 -21.19 21.47 -0.55
N ARG A 106 -19.89 21.56 -0.22
CA ARG A 106 -18.96 22.58 -0.72
C ARG A 106 -17.93 22.01 -1.70
N LEU A 107 -18.07 20.74 -2.07
CA LEU A 107 -17.16 20.03 -2.96
C LEU A 107 -17.89 19.56 -4.21
N GLU A 108 -17.40 19.98 -5.37
CA GLU A 108 -17.83 19.44 -6.67
C GLU A 108 -16.71 18.60 -7.27
N PHE A 109 -17.04 17.44 -7.82
CA PHE A 109 -16.05 16.49 -8.35
C PHE A 109 -16.17 16.39 -9.86
N HIS A 110 -15.05 16.61 -10.55
CA HIS A 110 -14.97 16.57 -12.00
C HIS A 110 -13.81 15.69 -12.46
N GLU A 111 -13.86 15.28 -13.72
CA GLU A 111 -12.82 14.48 -14.35
C GLU A 111 -11.80 15.38 -15.06
N LEU A 112 -10.54 15.26 -14.69
CA LEU A 112 -9.42 15.99 -15.29
C LEU A 112 -8.81 15.17 -16.43
N LYS A 113 -9.05 15.58 -17.66
CA LYS A 113 -8.71 14.85 -18.90
C LYS A 113 -7.46 15.36 -19.62
N ASP A 114 -6.87 16.44 -19.12
CA ASP A 114 -5.66 17.05 -19.63
C ASP A 114 -4.89 17.71 -18.46
N LEU A 115 -3.82 18.46 -18.76
CA LEU A 115 -2.94 19.04 -17.75
C LEU A 115 -3.56 20.22 -16.99
N TYR A 116 -4.50 20.95 -17.58
CA TYR A 116 -4.96 22.25 -17.06
C TYR A 116 -6.44 22.26 -16.66
N GLY A 117 -7.24 21.32 -17.19
CA GLY A 117 -8.67 21.25 -16.97
C GLY A 117 -9.36 22.55 -17.39
N PRO A 118 -10.39 23.02 -16.66
CA PRO A 118 -11.09 24.24 -17.03
C PRO A 118 -10.30 25.51 -16.67
N ALA A 119 -9.22 25.40 -15.89
CA ALA A 119 -8.61 26.53 -15.19
C ALA A 119 -8.21 27.70 -16.13
N PRO A 120 -7.68 27.46 -17.35
CA PRO A 120 -7.36 28.54 -18.28
C PRO A 120 -8.57 29.36 -18.76
N ILE A 121 -9.78 28.78 -18.75
CA ILE A 121 -11.00 29.39 -19.30
C ILE A 121 -12.12 29.58 -18.25
N HIS A 122 -11.92 29.13 -17.02
CA HIS A 122 -12.93 29.17 -15.96
C HIS A 122 -13.19 30.61 -15.50
N LYS A 123 -14.38 31.13 -15.79
CA LYS A 123 -14.70 32.56 -15.57
C LYS A 123 -15.05 32.90 -14.12
N GLU A 124 -15.55 31.93 -13.38
CA GLU A 124 -16.08 32.14 -12.02
C GLU A 124 -15.03 31.83 -10.93
N ALA A 125 -14.00 31.06 -11.28
CA ALA A 125 -12.92 30.73 -10.36
C ALA A 125 -12.05 31.95 -10.09
N SER A 126 -11.65 32.10 -8.83
CA SER A 126 -10.76 33.19 -8.39
C SER A 126 -9.55 32.71 -7.58
N ALA A 127 -9.45 31.42 -7.30
CA ALA A 127 -8.29 30.79 -6.68
C ALA A 127 -7.97 29.45 -7.33
N ILE A 128 -6.68 29.08 -7.29
CA ILE A 128 -6.19 27.75 -7.61
C ILE A 128 -5.27 27.29 -6.48
N ILE A 129 -5.50 26.09 -5.96
CA ILE A 129 -4.79 25.57 -4.80
C ILE A 129 -3.83 24.48 -5.26
N CYS A 130 -2.58 24.59 -4.84
CA CYS A 130 -1.49 23.78 -5.36
C CYS A 130 -0.49 23.44 -4.26
N THR A 131 0.39 22.48 -4.53
CA THR A 131 1.60 22.27 -3.71
C THR A 131 2.80 22.89 -4.41
N ALA A 132 3.98 22.81 -3.80
CA ALA A 132 5.23 23.22 -4.45
C ALA A 132 5.49 22.44 -5.76
N GLU A 133 5.04 21.17 -5.84
CA GLU A 133 5.18 20.32 -7.03
C GLU A 133 4.41 20.87 -8.25
N THR A 134 3.20 21.38 -8.03
CA THR A 134 2.27 21.82 -9.10
C THR A 134 2.21 23.34 -9.27
N MET A 135 3.12 24.07 -8.62
CA MET A 135 3.20 25.53 -8.69
C MET A 135 3.54 26.03 -10.11
N PRO A 136 4.51 25.44 -10.85
CA PRO A 136 4.82 25.89 -12.20
C PRO A 136 3.61 25.83 -13.14
N GLU A 137 2.79 24.79 -13.06
CA GLU A 137 1.56 24.63 -13.85
C GLU A 137 0.54 25.73 -13.53
N CYS A 138 0.42 26.14 -12.27
CA CYS A 138 -0.47 27.24 -11.87
C CYS A 138 -0.03 28.59 -12.45
N ILE A 139 1.30 28.82 -12.57
CA ILE A 139 1.85 30.01 -13.22
C ILE A 139 1.49 29.99 -14.71
N THR A 140 1.72 28.87 -15.40
CA THR A 140 1.36 28.71 -16.82
C THR A 140 -0.15 28.88 -17.06
N ILE A 141 -1.00 28.38 -16.15
CA ILE A 141 -2.45 28.62 -16.21
C ILE A 141 -2.76 30.11 -16.18
N ASN A 142 -2.11 30.89 -15.30
CA ASN A 142 -2.33 32.34 -15.22
C ASN A 142 -1.85 33.08 -16.47
N GLU A 143 -0.75 32.67 -17.09
CA GLU A 143 -0.30 33.20 -18.39
C GLU A 143 -1.38 32.97 -19.47
N MET A 144 -1.93 31.75 -19.57
CA MET A 144 -3.00 31.44 -20.53
C MET A 144 -4.30 32.23 -20.28
N ARG A 145 -4.60 32.49 -19.00
CA ARG A 145 -5.76 33.30 -18.60
C ARG A 145 -5.58 34.75 -19.05
N GLN A 146 -4.40 35.33 -18.84
CA GLN A 146 -4.09 36.69 -19.29
C GLN A 146 -4.20 36.82 -20.81
N ASP A 147 -3.65 35.86 -21.56
CA ASP A 147 -3.74 35.82 -23.02
C ASP A 147 -5.20 35.75 -23.51
N SER A 148 -6.08 35.13 -22.71
CA SER A 148 -7.51 35.02 -22.97
C SER A 148 -8.34 36.17 -22.37
N GLY A 149 -7.71 37.19 -21.79
CA GLY A 149 -8.36 38.36 -21.18
C GLY A 149 -9.07 38.07 -19.85
N LEU A 150 -8.74 36.97 -19.18
CA LEU A 150 -9.25 36.62 -17.85
C LEU A 150 -8.27 37.09 -16.77
N SER A 151 -8.82 37.48 -15.61
CA SER A 151 -8.02 37.78 -14.42
C SER A 151 -7.33 36.53 -13.89
N GLU A 152 -6.12 36.69 -13.37
CA GLU A 152 -5.36 35.63 -12.72
C GLU A 152 -6.13 35.00 -11.55
N LEU A 153 -5.91 33.71 -11.34
CA LEU A 153 -6.29 33.00 -10.13
C LEU A 153 -5.27 33.31 -9.03
N GLU A 154 -5.75 33.61 -7.82
CA GLU A 154 -4.86 33.63 -6.66
C GLU A 154 -4.30 32.22 -6.43
N VAL A 155 -2.98 32.07 -6.49
CA VAL A 155 -2.32 30.78 -6.28
C VAL A 155 -2.10 30.57 -4.80
N ILE A 156 -2.84 29.63 -4.21
CA ILE A 156 -2.74 29.27 -2.79
C ILE A 156 -1.84 28.04 -2.68
N SER A 157 -0.59 28.27 -2.29
CA SER A 157 0.37 27.18 -2.08
C SER A 157 0.20 26.55 -0.71
N VAL A 158 0.17 25.21 -0.67
CA VAL A 158 0.08 24.41 0.55
C VAL A 158 1.34 23.58 0.70
N ASP A 159 1.96 23.67 1.87
CA ASP A 159 3.14 22.87 2.21
C ASP A 159 2.81 21.37 2.24
N HIS A 160 3.79 20.58 1.82
CA HIS A 160 3.69 19.13 1.88
C HIS A 160 3.65 18.64 3.33
N THR A 161 2.84 17.61 3.58
CA THR A 161 2.83 16.88 4.85
C THR A 161 3.96 15.85 4.86
N MET A 162 4.71 15.80 5.96
CA MET A 162 5.88 14.93 6.12
C MET A 162 5.53 13.62 6.83
N SER A 163 6.18 12.52 6.42
CA SER A 163 6.12 11.22 7.09
C SER A 163 7.16 11.11 8.20
N TRP A 164 7.13 9.98 8.92
CA TRP A 164 8.04 9.64 10.03
C TRP A 164 9.52 9.76 9.69
N ASP A 165 9.91 9.60 8.42
CA ASP A 165 11.30 9.68 7.93
C ASP A 165 11.69 11.05 7.37
N GLY A 166 10.87 12.08 7.59
CA GLY A 166 11.14 13.46 7.16
C GLY A 166 10.99 13.72 5.66
N ARG A 167 10.49 12.75 4.89
CA ARG A 167 10.16 12.89 3.47
C ARG A 167 8.66 13.20 3.30
N THR A 168 8.26 13.70 2.14
CA THR A 168 6.85 13.98 1.82
C THR A 168 6.00 12.70 1.79
N ILE A 169 4.78 12.77 2.34
CA ILE A 169 3.75 11.74 2.16
C ILE A 169 3.24 11.81 0.71
N SER A 170 3.26 10.67 0.00
CA SER A 170 2.72 10.57 -1.35
C SER A 170 2.06 9.22 -1.61
N SER A 171 1.07 9.20 -2.51
CA SER A 171 0.38 7.97 -2.92
C SER A 171 1.35 6.89 -3.41
N SER A 172 2.41 7.28 -4.13
CA SER A 172 3.42 6.33 -4.61
C SER A 172 4.11 5.60 -3.46
N ARG A 173 4.48 6.31 -2.38
CA ARG A 173 5.12 5.69 -1.21
C ARG A 173 4.17 4.77 -0.44
N ILE A 174 2.88 5.13 -0.39
CA ILE A 174 1.83 4.28 0.19
C ILE A 174 1.66 3.00 -0.63
N ARG A 175 1.54 3.12 -1.97
CA ARG A 175 1.46 1.97 -2.88
C ARG A 175 2.70 1.10 -2.82
N LEU A 176 3.88 1.68 -2.60
CA LEU A 176 5.13 0.94 -2.44
C LEU A 176 5.29 0.28 -1.06
N GLY A 177 4.37 0.52 -0.12
CA GLY A 177 4.40 -0.07 1.21
C GLY A 177 5.40 0.60 2.17
N GLU A 178 5.88 1.80 1.86
CA GLU A 178 6.88 2.50 2.69
C GLU A 178 6.25 3.15 3.93
N ILE A 179 5.05 3.70 3.75
CA ILE A 179 4.29 4.44 4.76
C ILE A 179 2.82 4.11 4.62
N ASP A 180 2.04 4.38 5.66
CA ASP A 180 0.57 4.42 5.55
C ASP A 180 0.05 5.81 5.13
N ARG A 181 -1.27 5.96 5.14
CA ARG A 181 -1.97 7.20 4.75
C ARG A 181 -1.73 8.38 5.69
N GLU A 182 -1.26 8.14 6.91
CA GLU A 182 -0.87 9.19 7.87
C GLU A 182 0.61 9.52 7.82
N GLY A 183 1.40 8.71 7.10
CA GLY A 183 2.85 8.86 7.02
C GLY A 183 3.60 8.07 8.09
N ASP A 184 2.96 7.09 8.73
CA ASP A 184 3.57 6.22 9.75
C ASP A 184 4.13 4.93 9.14
N ARG A 185 5.10 4.33 9.85
CA ARG A 185 5.81 3.09 9.46
C ARG A 185 4.97 1.83 9.66
N TRP A 186 4.96 0.90 8.69
CA TRP A 186 4.19 -0.34 8.83
C TRP A 186 4.75 -1.31 9.87
N ILE A 187 6.08 -1.40 9.97
CA ILE A 187 6.78 -2.24 10.95
C ILE A 187 7.26 -1.34 12.11
N PRO A 188 7.00 -1.70 13.38
CA PRO A 188 7.48 -0.93 14.53
C PRO A 188 9.01 -0.79 14.56
N GLU A 189 9.51 0.34 15.06
CA GLU A 189 10.95 0.66 15.07
C GLU A 189 11.81 -0.36 15.82
N LEU A 190 11.26 -1.00 16.86
CA LEU A 190 11.98 -1.98 17.67
C LEU A 190 12.53 -3.16 16.84
N PHE A 191 11.86 -3.55 15.76
CA PHE A 191 12.29 -4.64 14.88
C PHE A 191 13.56 -4.33 14.08
N GLU A 192 13.97 -3.07 13.98
CA GLU A 192 15.19 -2.68 13.24
C GLU A 192 16.47 -3.08 13.97
N SER A 193 16.41 -3.25 15.29
CA SER A 193 17.61 -3.43 16.13
C SER A 193 17.48 -4.52 17.18
N ASN A 194 16.30 -5.09 17.37
CA ASN A 194 16.05 -6.10 18.38
C ASN A 194 15.53 -7.38 17.72
N GLU A 195 15.97 -8.52 18.25
CA GLU A 195 15.28 -9.78 17.99
C GLU A 195 13.97 -9.81 18.78
N MET A 196 12.88 -10.10 18.08
CA MET A 196 11.53 -10.05 18.62
C MET A 196 10.98 -11.46 18.78
N VAL A 197 10.42 -11.77 19.94
CA VAL A 197 9.86 -13.09 20.30
C VAL A 197 8.35 -13.09 20.15
N LEU A 198 7.83 -14.15 19.54
CA LEU A 198 6.40 -14.43 19.43
C LEU A 198 5.78 -14.65 20.81
N THR A 199 4.74 -13.89 21.12
CA THR A 199 3.98 -14.09 22.37
C THR A 199 2.86 -15.12 22.19
N PRO A 200 2.42 -15.81 23.25
CA PRO A 200 1.29 -16.76 23.16
C PRO A 200 -0.01 -16.13 22.65
N GLN A 201 -0.19 -14.83 22.90
CA GLN A 201 -1.34 -14.09 22.37
C GLN A 201 -1.27 -14.02 20.84
N VAL A 202 -0.14 -13.58 20.28
CA VAL A 202 0.04 -13.46 18.84
C VAL A 202 -0.01 -14.85 18.19
N GLU A 203 0.64 -15.85 18.79
CA GLU A 203 0.61 -17.24 18.31
C GLU A 203 -0.82 -17.76 18.15
N SER A 204 -1.70 -17.50 19.11
CA SER A 204 -3.10 -17.89 19.02
C SER A 204 -3.85 -17.25 17.86
N GLU A 205 -3.45 -16.05 17.44
CA GLU A 205 -4.06 -15.33 16.32
C GLU A 205 -3.52 -15.77 14.94
N LEU A 206 -2.39 -16.49 14.92
CA LEU A 206 -1.77 -17.04 13.71
C LEU A 206 -2.31 -18.43 13.33
N LYS A 207 -3.08 -19.08 14.20
CA LYS A 207 -3.66 -20.41 13.94
C LYS A 207 -4.64 -20.43 12.77
N ASP A 208 -5.35 -19.33 12.56
CA ASP A 208 -6.27 -19.19 11.44
C ASP A 208 -5.51 -18.75 10.18
N PRO A 209 -5.66 -19.46 9.05
CA PRO A 209 -4.99 -19.11 7.81
C PRO A 209 -5.20 -17.64 7.44
N PHE A 210 -4.10 -16.91 7.27
CA PHE A 210 -4.12 -15.51 6.83
C PHE A 210 -4.19 -15.39 5.30
N GLY A 211 -5.28 -15.88 4.71
CA GLY A 211 -5.50 -15.79 3.27
C GLY A 211 -6.55 -16.76 2.77
N GLN A 212 -6.61 -16.92 1.45
CA GLN A 212 -7.40 -17.96 0.83
C GLN A 212 -6.58 -19.25 0.81
N LEU A 213 -7.05 -20.28 1.51
CA LEU A 213 -6.48 -21.62 1.41
C LEU A 213 -6.91 -22.27 0.09
N ILE A 214 -5.95 -22.70 -0.70
CA ILE A 214 -6.14 -23.57 -1.86
C ILE A 214 -5.78 -24.99 -1.42
N PRO A 215 -6.78 -25.88 -1.30
CA PRO A 215 -6.52 -27.22 -0.82
C PRO A 215 -5.73 -28.03 -1.86
N GLY A 216 -4.79 -28.83 -1.38
CA GLY A 216 -3.98 -29.69 -2.24
C GLY A 216 -3.48 -30.91 -1.49
N PRO A 217 -3.31 -32.07 -2.17
CA PRO A 217 -2.64 -33.22 -1.57
C PRO A 217 -1.21 -32.84 -1.19
N GLU A 218 -0.76 -33.28 -0.01
CA GLU A 218 0.61 -33.01 0.46
C GLU A 218 1.67 -33.65 -0.45
N ASP A 219 1.31 -34.75 -1.10
CA ASP A 219 2.13 -35.50 -2.06
C ASP A 219 2.06 -34.94 -3.49
N GLU A 220 1.11 -34.04 -3.79
CA GLU A 220 0.96 -33.44 -5.12
C GLU A 220 0.75 -31.90 -5.06
N PRO A 221 1.76 -31.12 -4.61
CA PRO A 221 1.66 -29.66 -4.49
C PRO A 221 1.34 -28.93 -5.81
N SER A 222 1.63 -29.56 -6.94
CA SER A 222 1.37 -29.03 -8.29
C SER A 222 -0.10 -28.80 -8.58
N HIS A 223 -1.02 -29.54 -7.94
CA HIS A 223 -2.46 -29.39 -8.12
C HIS A 223 -2.94 -28.02 -7.61
N ALA A 224 -2.64 -27.71 -6.34
CA ALA A 224 -2.96 -26.41 -5.76
C ALA A 224 -2.23 -25.28 -6.47
N MET A 225 -0.97 -25.51 -6.88
CA MET A 225 -0.15 -24.47 -7.49
C MET A 225 -0.63 -24.07 -8.90
N SER A 226 -1.28 -24.99 -9.64
CA SER A 226 -1.90 -24.64 -10.93
C SER A 226 -3.04 -23.63 -10.76
N GLU A 227 -3.86 -23.78 -9.71
CA GLU A 227 -4.90 -22.80 -9.37
C GLU A 227 -4.29 -21.49 -8.87
N VAL A 228 -3.20 -21.54 -8.09
CA VAL A 228 -2.44 -20.35 -7.67
C VAL A 228 -1.98 -19.54 -8.88
N LEU A 229 -1.48 -20.17 -9.95
CA LEU A 229 -1.05 -19.45 -11.15
C LEU A 229 -2.20 -18.68 -11.80
N ILE A 230 -3.40 -19.28 -11.89
CA ILE A 230 -4.60 -18.62 -12.42
C ILE A 230 -5.01 -17.47 -11.49
N LEU A 231 -5.04 -17.70 -10.18
CA LEU A 231 -5.45 -16.69 -9.20
C LEU A 231 -4.46 -15.53 -9.04
N THR A 232 -3.22 -15.71 -9.47
CA THR A 232 -2.16 -14.70 -9.40
C THR A 232 -1.83 -14.07 -10.74
N GLU A 233 -2.52 -14.48 -11.80
CA GLU A 233 -2.43 -13.85 -13.12
C GLU A 233 -2.83 -12.36 -13.02
N GLY A 234 -2.05 -11.49 -13.66
CA GLY A 234 -2.27 -10.04 -13.62
C GLY A 234 -2.01 -9.36 -12.27
N ALA A 235 -1.30 -10.02 -11.34
CA ALA A 235 -0.83 -9.35 -10.12
C ALA A 235 0.05 -8.14 -10.47
N LEU A 236 -0.13 -7.04 -9.74
CA LEU A 236 0.53 -5.74 -9.98
C LEU A 236 1.76 -5.52 -9.09
N GLY A 237 2.16 -6.54 -8.33
CA GLY A 237 3.33 -6.55 -7.45
C GLY A 237 4.00 -7.93 -7.47
N PRO A 238 5.10 -8.11 -6.71
CA PRO A 238 5.84 -9.36 -6.69
C PRO A 238 4.97 -10.53 -6.25
N LEU A 239 5.20 -11.68 -6.88
CA LEU A 239 4.86 -12.99 -6.36
C LEU A 239 5.96 -13.43 -5.38
N ILE A 240 5.60 -13.50 -4.10
CA ILE A 240 6.50 -13.88 -3.02
C ILE A 240 6.10 -15.28 -2.54
N ALA A 241 7.03 -16.22 -2.55
CA ALA A 241 6.80 -17.58 -2.06
C ALA A 241 7.63 -17.84 -0.82
N VAL A 242 6.98 -18.36 0.22
CA VAL A 242 7.59 -18.69 1.51
C VAL A 242 7.46 -20.20 1.73
N GLY A 243 8.59 -20.82 2.02
CA GLY A 243 8.77 -22.23 2.28
C GLY A 243 9.20 -23.04 1.07
N ASP A 244 10.07 -24.01 1.32
CA ASP A 244 10.78 -24.83 0.32
C ASP A 244 9.83 -25.46 -0.69
N VAL A 245 8.73 -26.07 -0.22
CA VAL A 245 7.74 -26.73 -1.10
C VAL A 245 7.05 -25.72 -2.01
N THR A 246 6.67 -24.56 -1.49
CA THR A 246 6.00 -23.50 -2.26
C THR A 246 6.93 -22.95 -3.34
N VAL A 247 8.18 -22.66 -2.97
CA VAL A 247 9.21 -22.13 -3.88
C VAL A 247 9.52 -23.15 -4.97
N LYS A 248 9.75 -24.42 -4.59
CA LYS A 248 10.05 -25.49 -5.54
C LYS A 248 8.89 -25.79 -6.50
N ALA A 249 7.66 -25.80 -6.01
CA ALA A 249 6.48 -26.06 -6.85
C ALA A 249 6.29 -24.98 -7.93
N LEU A 250 6.54 -23.71 -7.61
CA LEU A 250 6.54 -22.62 -8.59
C LEU A 250 7.65 -22.77 -9.63
N GLN A 251 8.86 -23.11 -9.18
CA GLN A 251 9.99 -23.41 -10.06
C GLN A 251 9.66 -24.54 -11.05
N ASP A 252 9.08 -25.64 -10.58
CA ASP A 252 8.76 -26.81 -11.41
C ASP A 252 7.67 -26.55 -12.44
N LEU A 253 6.80 -25.59 -12.17
CA LEU A 253 5.79 -25.12 -13.13
C LEU A 253 6.34 -24.07 -14.11
N GLY A 254 7.65 -23.79 -14.07
CA GLY A 254 8.30 -22.84 -14.98
C GLY A 254 7.97 -21.38 -14.68
N ARG A 255 7.48 -21.07 -13.47
CA ARG A 255 7.26 -19.70 -13.01
C ARG A 255 7.83 -19.50 -11.60
N PRO A 256 9.17 -19.40 -11.45
CA PRO A 256 9.80 -19.08 -10.18
C PRO A 256 9.19 -17.83 -9.54
N ALA A 257 9.22 -17.76 -8.21
CA ALA A 257 8.77 -16.58 -7.50
C ALA A 257 9.69 -15.38 -7.81
N ASP A 258 9.15 -14.18 -7.77
CA ASP A 258 9.97 -12.96 -7.84
C ASP A 258 10.86 -12.86 -6.59
N ILE A 259 10.31 -13.27 -5.44
CA ILE A 259 11.03 -13.38 -4.17
C ILE A 259 10.72 -14.74 -3.54
N GLY A 260 11.73 -15.59 -3.40
CA GLY A 260 11.63 -16.86 -2.67
C GLY A 260 12.21 -16.75 -1.27
N LEU A 261 11.59 -17.34 -0.26
CA LEU A 261 12.15 -17.54 1.08
C LEU A 261 12.15 -19.03 1.41
N ILE A 262 13.30 -19.56 1.81
CA ILE A 262 13.49 -20.97 2.17
C ILE A 262 14.34 -21.08 3.45
N ASP A 263 14.17 -22.15 4.22
CA ASP A 263 15.01 -22.44 5.38
C ASP A 263 15.87 -23.72 5.20
N GLY A 264 15.67 -24.43 4.07
CA GLY A 264 16.37 -25.67 3.76
C GLY A 264 15.92 -26.85 4.63
N ARG A 265 14.83 -26.72 5.39
CA ARG A 265 14.35 -27.69 6.38
C ARG A 265 12.85 -27.95 6.22
N THR A 266 12.49 -28.95 5.43
CA THR A 266 11.12 -29.48 5.48
C THR A 266 11.03 -30.65 6.48
N LYS A 267 10.40 -30.41 7.65
CA LYS A 267 10.07 -31.40 8.72
C LYS A 267 11.24 -32.03 9.50
N ARG A 268 12.11 -31.24 10.15
CA ARG A 268 13.11 -31.73 11.16
C ARG A 268 14.00 -32.90 10.68
N GLN A 269 14.09 -33.09 9.37
CA GLN A 269 14.99 -33.96 8.63
C GLN A 269 15.41 -33.18 7.38
N VAL A 270 16.63 -33.43 6.90
CA VAL A 270 17.11 -32.86 5.63
C VAL A 270 16.14 -33.31 4.55
N TRP A 271 15.42 -32.37 3.94
CA TRP A 271 14.52 -32.68 2.84
C TRP A 271 15.37 -32.90 1.59
N GLU A 272 15.33 -34.10 1.02
CA GLU A 272 16.09 -34.44 -0.20
C GLU A 272 15.74 -33.53 -1.40
N GLY A 273 14.61 -32.80 -1.34
CA GLY A 273 14.18 -31.87 -2.37
C GLY A 273 14.70 -30.42 -2.24
N ALA A 274 15.32 -30.04 -1.11
CA ALA A 274 15.90 -28.70 -0.94
C ALA A 274 17.12 -28.52 -1.88
N GLU A 275 17.84 -29.61 -2.18
CA GLU A 275 18.86 -29.66 -3.24
C GLU A 275 18.30 -29.38 -4.65
N GLY A 276 16.98 -29.43 -4.82
CA GLY A 276 16.30 -29.18 -6.09
C GLY A 276 15.95 -27.71 -6.35
N ILE A 277 16.06 -26.82 -5.37
CA ILE A 277 15.81 -25.40 -5.58
C ILE A 277 17.03 -24.80 -6.29
N ASP A 278 16.82 -24.31 -7.50
CA ASP A 278 17.90 -23.81 -8.34
C ASP A 278 18.09 -22.31 -8.06
N SER A 279 19.09 -21.99 -7.23
CA SER A 279 19.44 -20.61 -6.90
C SER A 279 19.89 -19.79 -8.11
N THR A 280 20.27 -20.43 -9.23
CA THR A 280 20.69 -19.73 -10.45
C THR A 280 19.52 -19.11 -11.22
N LEU A 281 18.28 -19.45 -10.85
CA LEU A 281 17.07 -18.83 -11.37
C LEU A 281 16.80 -17.44 -10.78
N TYR A 282 17.58 -17.02 -9.77
CA TYR A 282 17.43 -15.74 -9.09
C TYR A 282 18.63 -14.83 -9.36
N ASP A 283 18.39 -13.53 -9.48
CA ASP A 283 19.45 -12.53 -9.71
C ASP A 283 20.34 -12.31 -8.47
N SER A 284 19.80 -12.59 -7.28
CA SER A 284 20.54 -12.50 -6.03
C SER A 284 20.11 -13.57 -5.03
N VAL A 285 21.06 -13.97 -4.19
CA VAL A 285 20.84 -14.84 -3.04
C VAL A 285 21.22 -14.06 -1.79
N LEU A 286 20.30 -13.98 -0.84
CA LEU A 286 20.45 -13.29 0.44
C LEU A 286 20.42 -14.32 1.56
N GLU A 287 21.28 -14.18 2.55
CA GLU A 287 21.30 -15.04 3.73
C GLU A 287 20.89 -14.25 4.96
N CYS A 288 20.10 -14.86 5.84
CA CYS A 288 19.74 -14.29 7.14
C CYS A 288 19.49 -15.39 8.16
N SER A 289 19.23 -15.00 9.41
CA SER A 289 18.83 -15.93 10.46
C SER A 289 17.48 -15.49 11.00
N SER A 290 16.65 -16.46 11.40
CA SER A 290 15.42 -16.20 12.15
C SER A 290 15.12 -17.41 13.02
N PRO A 291 15.58 -17.43 14.28
CA PRO A 291 15.38 -18.60 15.14
C PRO A 291 13.90 -18.90 15.37
N ALA A 292 13.60 -20.11 15.85
CA ALA A 292 12.23 -20.57 16.02
C ALA A 292 11.39 -19.63 16.89
N GLY A 293 10.20 -19.28 16.40
CA GLY A 293 9.29 -18.33 17.06
C GLY A 293 9.84 -16.91 17.23
N ARG A 294 10.89 -16.53 16.48
CA ARG A 294 11.54 -15.20 16.55
C ARG A 294 11.58 -14.52 15.19
N LEU A 295 11.60 -13.19 15.22
CA LEU A 295 11.85 -12.33 14.06
C LEU A 295 13.13 -11.54 14.33
N ALA A 296 14.22 -11.89 13.63
CA ALA A 296 15.50 -11.23 13.79
C ALA A 296 15.65 -10.00 12.86
N PRO A 297 16.49 -9.01 13.22
CA PRO A 297 16.77 -7.87 12.35
C PRO A 297 17.37 -8.26 10.99
N SER A 298 18.12 -9.36 10.93
CA SER A 298 18.71 -9.86 9.69
C SER A 298 17.62 -10.29 8.69
N LEU A 299 16.59 -11.02 9.13
CA LEU A 299 15.44 -11.39 8.29
C LEU A 299 14.72 -10.14 7.77
N LEU A 300 14.48 -9.15 8.63
CA LEU A 300 13.89 -7.86 8.21
C LEU A 300 14.74 -7.18 7.14
N SER A 301 16.05 -7.13 7.34
CA SER A 301 16.97 -6.48 6.39
C SER A 301 17.02 -7.20 5.03
N SER A 302 17.00 -8.54 5.01
CA SER A 302 16.96 -9.33 3.78
C SER A 302 15.63 -9.17 3.05
N CYS A 303 14.50 -9.14 3.78
CA CYS A 303 13.19 -8.85 3.18
C CYS A 303 13.14 -7.46 2.54
N LYS A 304 13.69 -6.44 3.21
CA LYS A 304 13.80 -5.08 2.65
C LYS A 304 14.67 -5.06 1.40
N ALA A 305 15.82 -5.75 1.42
CA ALA A 305 16.74 -5.81 0.29
C ALA A 305 16.12 -6.51 -0.93
N ALA A 306 15.41 -7.63 -0.72
CA ALA A 306 14.70 -8.33 -1.79
C ALA A 306 13.60 -7.46 -2.40
N ILE A 307 12.78 -6.79 -1.57
CA ILE A 307 11.72 -5.89 -2.06
C ILE A 307 12.30 -4.68 -2.79
N SER A 308 13.43 -4.15 -2.34
CA SER A 308 14.13 -3.08 -3.06
C SER A 308 14.66 -3.57 -4.40
N SER A 309 15.24 -4.77 -4.44
CA SER A 309 15.79 -5.37 -5.67
C SER A 309 14.69 -5.64 -6.70
N TRP A 310 13.51 -6.09 -6.25
CA TRP A 310 12.36 -6.27 -7.13
C TRP A 310 11.90 -4.96 -7.81
N ARG A 311 12.02 -3.82 -7.12
CA ARG A 311 11.72 -2.52 -7.74
C ARG A 311 12.69 -2.16 -8.86
N ASP A 312 13.90 -2.73 -8.84
CA ASP A 312 14.91 -2.64 -9.88
C ASP A 312 14.82 -3.81 -10.88
N GLU A 313 13.65 -4.47 -10.96
CA GLU A 313 13.34 -5.59 -11.86
C GLU A 313 14.22 -6.84 -11.63
N LYS A 314 14.67 -7.07 -10.39
CA LYS A 314 15.49 -8.22 -10.00
C LYS A 314 14.75 -9.17 -9.07
N SER A 315 14.95 -10.45 -9.31
CA SER A 315 14.48 -11.53 -8.44
C SER A 315 15.44 -11.79 -7.29
N SER A 316 14.95 -12.38 -6.19
CA SER A 316 15.80 -12.70 -5.03
C SER A 316 15.38 -13.99 -4.34
N LEU A 317 16.35 -14.81 -3.97
CA LEU A 317 16.15 -15.95 -3.06
C LEU A 317 16.74 -15.60 -1.70
N ILE A 318 15.94 -15.69 -0.65
CA ILE A 318 16.37 -15.52 0.74
C ILE A 318 16.49 -16.90 1.36
N ILE A 319 17.67 -17.22 1.88
CA ILE A 319 17.96 -18.43 2.64
C ILE A 319 17.99 -18.06 4.13
N VAL A 320 17.15 -18.71 4.92
CA VAL A 320 16.93 -18.44 6.34
C VAL A 320 17.57 -19.53 7.18
N GLU A 321 18.59 -19.18 7.97
CA GLU A 321 19.07 -20.04 9.04
C GLU A 321 18.10 -19.97 10.23
N GLY A 322 17.12 -20.88 10.26
CA GLY A 322 16.11 -20.93 11.32
C GLY A 322 14.75 -21.41 10.82
N GLU A 323 13.71 -20.57 10.97
CA GLU A 323 12.34 -20.78 10.48
C GLU A 323 11.90 -19.56 9.64
N GLU A 324 11.27 -19.80 8.50
CA GLU A 324 10.70 -18.79 7.59
C GLU A 324 9.21 -18.50 7.86
N ASP A 325 8.55 -19.31 8.70
CA ASP A 325 7.10 -19.30 8.95
C ASP A 325 6.53 -17.93 9.35
N LEU A 326 7.30 -17.12 10.08
CA LEU A 326 6.88 -15.79 10.54
C LEU A 326 7.20 -14.68 9.52
N ALA A 327 7.98 -14.95 8.47
CA ALA A 327 8.37 -13.96 7.48
C ALA A 327 7.19 -13.25 6.78
N PRO A 328 6.03 -13.89 6.51
CA PRO A 328 4.84 -13.19 5.99
C PRO A 328 4.42 -11.98 6.82
N LEU A 329 4.67 -11.97 8.14
CA LEU A 329 4.37 -10.84 9.02
C LEU A 329 5.24 -9.61 8.73
N LEU A 330 6.44 -9.78 8.15
CA LEU A 330 7.31 -8.69 7.71
C LEU A 330 7.10 -8.37 6.23
N LEU A 331 6.90 -9.39 5.40
CA LEU A 331 6.73 -9.23 3.96
C LEU A 331 5.47 -8.45 3.60
N HIS A 332 4.31 -8.74 4.21
CA HIS A 332 3.08 -7.99 3.94
C HIS A 332 3.23 -6.48 4.19
N PRO A 333 3.74 -6.02 5.37
CA PRO A 333 4.08 -4.62 5.62
C PRO A 333 5.02 -3.98 4.61
N LEU A 334 6.04 -4.69 4.13
CA LEU A 334 7.07 -4.13 3.24
C LEU A 334 6.67 -4.15 1.76
N ALA A 335 5.93 -5.17 1.33
CA ALA A 335 5.69 -5.43 -0.08
C ALA A 335 4.75 -4.36 -0.69
N PRO A 336 4.94 -3.95 -1.95
CA PRO A 336 4.00 -3.05 -2.61
C PRO A 336 2.56 -3.56 -2.56
N ILE A 337 1.58 -2.66 -2.55
CA ILE A 337 0.17 -3.02 -2.72
C ILE A 337 0.01 -3.71 -4.08
N GLY A 338 -0.72 -4.83 -4.09
CA GLY A 338 -0.90 -5.67 -5.27
C GLY A 338 0.05 -6.87 -5.34
N SER A 339 1.05 -6.96 -4.45
CA SER A 339 1.88 -8.16 -4.28
C SER A 339 1.03 -9.36 -3.85
N VAL A 340 1.50 -10.57 -4.14
CA VAL A 340 0.88 -11.81 -3.65
C VAL A 340 1.90 -12.59 -2.85
N ILE A 341 1.53 -12.99 -1.64
CA ILE A 341 2.35 -13.86 -0.81
C ILE A 341 1.70 -15.24 -0.77
N LEU A 342 2.52 -16.25 -1.03
CA LEU A 342 2.18 -17.66 -1.00
C LEU A 342 2.96 -18.30 0.13
N TYR A 343 2.30 -19.09 0.95
CA TYR A 343 2.98 -19.89 1.96
C TYR A 343 2.23 -21.20 2.19
N GLY A 344 2.97 -22.25 2.52
CA GLY A 344 2.41 -23.57 2.75
C GLY A 344 1.58 -23.62 4.03
N GLN A 345 0.51 -24.40 4.02
CA GLN A 345 -0.24 -24.80 5.20
C GLN A 345 -0.09 -26.32 5.35
N PRO A 346 0.65 -26.81 6.36
CA PRO A 346 0.95 -28.23 6.53
C PRO A 346 -0.30 -29.11 6.51
N GLY A 347 -0.32 -30.11 5.63
CA GLY A 347 -1.42 -31.06 5.48
C GLY A 347 -2.73 -30.50 4.91
N GLU A 348 -2.77 -29.21 4.54
CA GLU A 348 -3.98 -28.55 4.03
C GLU A 348 -3.81 -28.01 2.62
N GLY A 349 -2.64 -27.47 2.26
CA GLY A 349 -2.37 -26.93 0.92
C GLY A 349 -1.52 -25.66 0.92
N VAL A 350 -1.87 -24.69 0.08
CA VAL A 350 -1.17 -23.41 -0.06
C VAL A 350 -2.10 -22.26 0.26
N VAL A 351 -1.65 -21.31 1.08
CA VAL A 351 -2.38 -20.08 1.37
C VAL A 351 -1.93 -18.98 0.41
N ILE A 352 -2.90 -18.32 -0.20
CA ILE A 352 -2.70 -17.14 -1.06
C ILE A 352 -3.19 -15.91 -0.31
N ARG A 353 -2.31 -14.90 -0.19
CA ARG A 353 -2.70 -13.60 0.36
C ARG A 353 -2.23 -12.44 -0.50
N ARG A 354 -3.18 -11.72 -1.08
CA ARG A 354 -2.93 -10.43 -1.75
C ARG A 354 -2.61 -9.35 -0.72
N CYS A 355 -1.56 -8.58 -0.99
CA CYS A 355 -1.10 -7.47 -0.15
C CYS A 355 -1.96 -6.22 -0.42
N GLY A 356 -2.91 -5.96 0.48
CA GLY A 356 -3.63 -4.69 0.60
C GLY A 356 -3.26 -3.95 1.87
N GLU A 357 -3.81 -2.74 2.05
CA GLU A 357 -3.65 -1.97 3.30
C GLU A 357 -4.24 -2.71 4.51
N ASP A 358 -5.29 -3.52 4.31
CA ASP A 358 -5.89 -4.38 5.33
C ASP A 358 -4.91 -5.46 5.82
N ALA A 359 -4.16 -6.07 4.89
CA ALA A 359 -3.13 -7.05 5.23
C ALA A 359 -1.99 -6.39 6.03
N LYS A 360 -1.50 -5.24 5.56
CA LYS A 360 -0.46 -4.45 6.24
C LYS A 360 -0.88 -4.05 7.64
N GLN A 361 -2.11 -3.57 7.81
CA GLN A 361 -2.65 -3.17 9.11
C GLN A 361 -2.78 -4.35 10.07
N ARG A 362 -3.22 -5.53 9.59
CA ARG A 362 -3.27 -6.75 10.40
C ARG A 362 -1.88 -7.14 10.89
N CYS A 363 -0.89 -7.15 9.99
CA CYS A 363 0.49 -7.47 10.34
C CYS A 363 1.08 -6.46 11.33
N ARG A 364 0.92 -5.14 11.12
CA ARG A 364 1.35 -4.11 12.08
C ARG A 364 0.77 -4.36 13.48
N ARG A 365 -0.51 -4.72 13.58
CA ARG A 365 -1.17 -5.03 14.85
C ARG A 365 -0.55 -6.27 15.52
N LEU A 366 -0.32 -7.35 14.76
CA LEU A 366 0.32 -8.57 15.27
C LEU A 366 1.76 -8.30 15.73
N LEU A 367 2.55 -7.59 14.92
CA LEU A 367 3.92 -7.19 15.24
C LEU A 367 3.99 -6.36 16.53
N SER A 368 2.97 -5.55 16.82
CA SER A 368 2.90 -4.77 18.07
C SER A 368 2.70 -5.63 19.33
N GLY A 369 2.36 -6.92 19.18
CA GLY A 369 2.22 -7.88 20.27
C GLY A 369 3.46 -8.76 20.50
N PHE A 370 4.56 -8.54 19.77
CA PHE A 370 5.84 -9.22 20.03
C PHE A 370 6.60 -8.51 21.16
N GLU A 371 7.49 -9.24 21.82
CA GLU A 371 8.34 -8.73 22.89
C GLU A 371 9.82 -8.80 22.48
N ILE A 372 10.66 -7.94 23.06
CA ILE A 372 12.12 -7.99 22.83
C ILE A 372 12.63 -9.28 23.49
N SER A 373 13.46 -10.06 22.79
CA SER A 373 14.18 -11.16 23.44
C SER A 373 15.10 -10.61 24.51
N GLU A 374 14.96 -11.13 25.74
CA GLU A 374 15.98 -10.98 26.78
C GLU A 374 17.30 -11.65 26.41
#